data_AF-A0A4U0HJ05-F1
#
_entry.id   AF-A0A4U0HJ05-F1
#
_cell.length_a   1.000
_cell.length_b   1.000
_cell.length_c   1.000
_cell.angle_alpha   90.00
_cell.angle_beta   90.00
_cell.angle_gamma   90.00
#
_symmetry.space_group_name_H-M   'P 1'
#
loop_
_entity.id
_entity.type
_entity.pdbx_description
1 polymer ?
#
loop_
_entity_poly.entity_id
_entity_poly.type
_entity_poly.pdbx_seq_one_letter_code
_entity_poly.pdbx_strand_id
1 'polypeptide(L)'
;MGADTPEARPSRRKLLQRTVPVLAAGIGAGVLGTAGAAASVRPDATPGDEQLARLVADPTSATHRALVQLLAPTATAAVRTAPNGRVDPRQAGYDVVLLLGQSNMQGCGLPFDPAIDVELDGIDQLAASGPRTGQVMTASEPLCHVSSVRVEGRPAVGPGFEFARQLWLAQPAGRKVLLVPAALGGTSITGNADYSWDPDNTAARTNLFHRAVDAGRRALALNPHNRLAAVLWHQGEADAVLGSSQEWYQAKLLQIIDLVREALGPAPFLIGGMVPEWLPGDPGRRGIDAAHRAIPSLRPRTAFVEGPAGAGQDEGHIHYNAAGARELGLRFYGAYEAEAAGQPA
;
A
#
# COMPACT_ATOMS: atom_id res chain seq x y z
N MET A 1 25.68 39.10 -10.33
CA MET A 1 25.29 38.29 -11.51
C MET A 1 25.91 36.92 -11.34
N GLY A 2 25.08 35.89 -11.21
CA GLY A 2 25.49 34.51 -10.99
C GLY A 2 24.27 33.72 -10.54
N ALA A 3 23.38 33.42 -11.47
CA ALA A 3 22.17 32.64 -11.22
C ALA A 3 22.55 31.15 -11.24
N ASP A 4 22.45 30.48 -10.09
CA ASP A 4 22.52 29.03 -10.02
C ASP A 4 21.29 28.43 -10.69
N THR A 5 21.54 27.62 -11.71
CA THR A 5 20.52 26.90 -12.48
C THR A 5 20.25 25.58 -11.76
N PRO A 6 18.99 25.17 -11.52
CA PRO A 6 18.72 23.91 -10.84
C PRO A 6 19.18 22.73 -11.70
N GLU A 7 19.98 21.85 -11.11
CA GLU A 7 20.49 20.64 -11.74
C GLU A 7 19.33 19.79 -12.30
N ALA A 8 19.39 19.47 -13.59
CA ALA A 8 18.34 18.71 -14.27
C ALA A 8 18.23 17.29 -13.68
N ARG A 9 17.01 16.90 -13.28
CA ARG A 9 16.69 15.54 -12.81
C ARG A 9 17.23 14.50 -13.81
N PRO A 10 17.97 13.46 -13.36
CA PRO A 10 18.61 12.52 -14.27
C PRO A 10 17.56 11.74 -15.06
N SER A 11 17.76 11.65 -16.37
CA SER A 11 16.88 10.87 -17.24
C SER A 11 16.95 9.38 -16.90
N ARG A 12 15.84 8.66 -17.12
CA ARG A 12 15.64 7.22 -16.87
C ARG A 12 16.79 6.34 -17.38
N ARG A 13 17.49 6.78 -18.43
CA ARG A 13 18.66 6.12 -19.04
C ARG A 13 19.91 6.15 -18.15
N LYS A 14 20.12 7.23 -17.37
CA LYS A 14 21.18 7.32 -16.37
C LYS A 14 20.85 6.54 -15.10
N LEU A 15 19.56 6.37 -14.76
CA LEU A 15 19.14 5.50 -13.66
C LEU A 15 19.40 4.02 -14.00
N LEU A 16 18.96 3.57 -15.18
CA LEU A 16 19.18 2.20 -15.68
C LEU A 16 20.66 1.81 -15.85
N GLN A 17 21.54 2.78 -16.14
CA GLN A 17 22.99 2.54 -16.22
C GLN A 17 23.68 2.54 -14.84
N ARG A 18 23.03 3.01 -13.78
CA ARG A 18 23.55 2.96 -12.40
C ARG A 18 23.01 1.77 -11.60
N THR A 19 21.90 1.16 -12.02
CA THR A 19 21.37 -0.09 -11.45
C THR A 19 21.96 -1.37 -12.06
N VAL A 20 23.01 -1.27 -12.89
CA VAL A 20 23.82 -2.41 -13.32
C VAL A 20 25.27 -2.07 -12.98
N PRO A 21 25.86 -2.62 -11.89
CA PRO A 21 25.99 -4.06 -11.71
C PRO A 21 25.83 -4.59 -10.26
N VAL A 22 25.03 -5.65 -10.09
CA VAL A 22 25.44 -6.83 -9.31
C VAL A 22 25.06 -8.04 -10.17
N LEU A 23 26.02 -8.94 -10.41
CA LEU A 23 25.99 -10.09 -11.33
C LEU A 23 26.12 -9.77 -12.82
N ALA A 24 27.28 -9.20 -13.18
CA ALA A 24 27.90 -9.47 -14.47
C ALA A 24 29.16 -10.33 -14.23
N ALA A 25 28.96 -11.62 -13.99
CA ALA A 25 29.99 -12.63 -14.18
C ALA A 25 29.31 -14.00 -14.36
N GLY A 26 29.15 -14.40 -15.63
CA GLY A 26 29.08 -15.80 -16.02
C GLY A 26 27.73 -16.51 -15.88
N ILE A 27 26.73 -16.12 -16.68
CA ILE A 27 25.72 -17.08 -17.15
C ILE A 27 25.60 -16.90 -18.66
N GLY A 28 26.44 -17.63 -19.39
CA GLY A 28 26.20 -17.90 -20.79
C GLY A 28 24.91 -18.70 -20.94
N ALA A 29 24.18 -18.44 -22.01
CA ALA A 29 22.99 -19.20 -22.37
C ALA A 29 23.30 -20.70 -22.38
N GLY A 30 22.60 -21.45 -21.52
CA GLY A 30 22.70 -22.90 -21.42
C GLY A 30 23.39 -23.36 -20.14
N VAL A 31 22.58 -23.67 -19.12
CA VAL A 31 22.60 -24.92 -18.32
C VAL A 31 21.53 -24.73 -17.24
N LEU A 32 20.32 -25.21 -17.54
CA LEU A 32 19.44 -25.77 -16.52
C LEU A 32 20.09 -27.11 -16.13
N GLY A 33 20.76 -27.16 -14.98
CA GLY A 33 21.45 -28.36 -14.53
C GLY A 33 22.06 -28.20 -13.14
N THR A 34 21.40 -28.82 -12.16
CA THR A 34 21.93 -29.36 -10.90
C THR A 34 23.21 -28.77 -10.29
N ALA A 35 23.06 -28.35 -9.02
CA ALA A 35 24.08 -28.19 -7.97
C ALA A 35 24.79 -26.83 -7.84
N GLY A 36 24.53 -26.19 -6.68
CA GLY A 36 25.51 -25.50 -5.85
C GLY A 36 26.27 -24.31 -6.44
N ALA A 37 25.64 -23.15 -6.54
CA ALA A 37 26.37 -21.88 -6.58
C ALA A 37 26.22 -21.21 -5.20
N ALA A 38 27.28 -21.25 -4.39
CA ALA A 38 27.33 -20.49 -3.15
C ALA A 38 27.41 -19.00 -3.49
N ALA A 39 26.37 -18.24 -3.13
CA ALA A 39 26.37 -16.80 -3.25
C ALA A 39 27.41 -16.21 -2.26
N SER A 40 28.48 -15.62 -2.78
CA SER A 40 29.44 -14.89 -1.94
C SER A 40 28.91 -13.50 -1.62
N VAL A 41 28.67 -13.22 -0.33
CA VAL A 41 28.26 -11.92 0.20
C VAL A 41 29.47 -10.96 0.18
N ARG A 42 29.23 -9.67 -0.10
CA ARG A 42 30.27 -8.63 -0.03
C ARG A 42 30.71 -8.43 1.44
N PRO A 43 31.98 -8.09 1.71
CA PRO A 43 32.49 -7.96 3.08
C PRO A 43 31.80 -6.87 3.94
N ASP A 44 31.01 -5.98 3.34
CA ASP A 44 30.35 -4.84 4.01
C ASP A 44 28.81 -4.97 4.06
N ALA A 45 28.26 -6.18 3.86
CA ALA A 45 26.82 -6.39 3.85
C ALA A 45 26.19 -6.15 5.24
N THR A 46 25.08 -5.42 5.27
CA THR A 46 24.30 -5.26 6.50
C THR A 46 23.50 -6.53 6.80
N PRO A 47 23.06 -6.78 8.06
CA PRO A 47 22.22 -7.93 8.39
C PRO A 47 20.94 -8.03 7.53
N GLY A 48 20.40 -6.90 7.10
CA GLY A 48 19.26 -6.84 6.18
C GLY A 48 19.60 -7.30 4.76
N ASP A 49 20.81 -6.97 4.27
CA ASP A 49 21.30 -7.43 2.96
C ASP A 49 21.51 -8.95 2.94
N GLU A 50 22.02 -9.51 4.05
CA GLU A 50 22.18 -10.96 4.19
C GLU A 50 20.83 -11.68 4.24
N GLN A 51 19.85 -11.12 4.94
CA GLN A 51 18.50 -11.69 5.03
C GLN A 51 17.79 -11.63 3.67
N LEU A 52 17.92 -10.52 2.94
CA LEU A 52 17.38 -10.39 1.58
C LEU A 52 18.08 -11.35 0.60
N ALA A 53 19.40 -11.49 0.69
CA ALA A 53 20.16 -12.42 -0.15
C ALA A 53 19.72 -13.88 0.09
N ARG A 54 19.47 -14.27 1.36
CA ARG A 54 18.92 -15.59 1.69
C ARG A 54 17.51 -15.78 1.13
N LEU A 55 16.64 -14.78 1.27
CA LEU A 55 15.26 -14.84 0.75
C LEU A 55 15.19 -14.88 -0.78
N VAL A 56 16.15 -14.29 -1.48
CA VAL A 56 16.27 -14.37 -2.95
C VAL A 56 16.85 -15.72 -3.40
N ALA A 57 17.79 -16.30 -2.64
CA ALA A 57 18.42 -17.57 -2.97
C ALA A 57 17.56 -18.80 -2.66
N ASP A 58 16.62 -18.71 -1.72
CA ASP A 58 15.72 -19.80 -1.35
C ASP A 58 14.57 -19.97 -2.36
N PRO A 59 14.51 -21.08 -3.15
CA PRO A 59 13.46 -21.29 -4.14
C PRO A 59 12.05 -21.44 -3.55
N THR A 60 11.95 -21.69 -2.24
CA THR A 60 10.68 -21.80 -1.52
C THR A 60 10.23 -20.47 -0.89
N SER A 61 11.08 -19.44 -0.91
CA SER A 61 10.75 -18.10 -0.44
C SER A 61 9.80 -17.37 -1.39
N ALA A 62 8.88 -16.59 -0.83
CA ALA A 62 7.99 -15.74 -1.61
C ALA A 62 8.77 -14.65 -2.38
N THR A 63 9.88 -14.16 -1.83
CA THR A 63 10.78 -13.19 -2.50
C THR A 63 11.41 -13.79 -3.75
N HIS A 64 11.86 -15.05 -3.68
CA HIS A 64 12.36 -15.77 -4.86
C HIS A 64 11.25 -15.97 -5.91
N ARG A 65 10.06 -16.40 -5.50
CA ARG A 65 8.93 -16.59 -6.44
C ARG A 65 8.52 -15.29 -7.12
N ALA A 66 8.45 -14.19 -6.36
CA ALA A 66 8.14 -12.86 -6.90
C ALA A 66 9.22 -12.39 -7.89
N LEU A 67 10.50 -12.62 -7.57
CA LEU A 67 11.62 -12.29 -8.46
C LEU A 67 11.57 -13.12 -9.75
N VAL A 68 11.28 -14.43 -9.65
CA VAL A 68 11.12 -15.30 -10.82
C VAL A 68 9.94 -14.88 -11.69
N GLN A 69 8.81 -14.49 -11.09
CA GLN A 69 7.64 -13.98 -11.82
C GLN A 69 7.93 -12.64 -12.50
N LEU A 70 8.70 -11.75 -11.85
CA LEU A 70 9.13 -10.47 -12.41
C LEU A 70 10.09 -10.63 -13.59
N LEU A 71 10.92 -11.68 -13.56
CA LEU A 71 11.91 -11.98 -14.60
C LEU A 71 11.39 -12.93 -15.68
N ALA A 72 10.22 -13.55 -15.49
CA ALA A 72 9.61 -14.39 -16.50
C ALA A 72 9.12 -13.54 -17.69
N PRO A 73 9.55 -13.81 -18.93
CA PRO A 73 9.01 -13.12 -20.08
C PRO A 73 7.53 -13.47 -20.22
N THR A 74 6.65 -12.49 -20.02
CA THR A 74 5.21 -12.66 -20.19
C THR A 74 4.89 -13.04 -21.64
N ALA A 75 4.17 -14.15 -21.81
CA ALA A 75 3.62 -14.56 -23.08
C ALA A 75 2.71 -13.44 -23.62
N THR A 76 3.03 -12.98 -24.82
CA THR A 76 2.39 -11.89 -25.54
C THR A 76 0.88 -12.07 -25.67
N ALA A 77 0.11 -11.25 -24.95
CA ALA A 77 -1.19 -10.78 -25.43
C ALA A 77 -0.92 -9.58 -26.35
N ALA A 78 -1.24 -9.73 -27.63
CA ALA A 78 -1.00 -8.71 -28.64
C ALA A 78 -1.94 -7.51 -28.41
N VAL A 79 -1.40 -6.41 -27.90
CA VAL A 79 -1.90 -5.06 -28.20
C VAL A 79 -0.83 -4.33 -28.99
N ARG A 80 -1.21 -3.91 -30.19
CA ARG A 80 -0.37 -3.21 -31.16
C ARG A 80 0.23 -1.95 -30.53
N THR A 81 1.52 -1.79 -30.76
CA THR A 81 2.46 -0.79 -30.26
C THR A 81 2.01 0.67 -30.37
N ALA A 82 2.58 1.52 -29.49
CA ALA A 82 3.48 2.56 -29.98
C ALA A 82 4.72 2.72 -29.05
N PRO A 83 5.95 2.70 -29.58
CA PRO A 83 7.20 2.91 -28.82
C PRO A 83 7.49 4.39 -28.45
N ASN A 84 6.59 5.32 -28.78
CA ASN A 84 6.73 6.77 -28.66
C ASN A 84 5.38 7.44 -29.02
N GLY A 85 4.45 7.61 -28.07
CA GLY A 85 3.11 8.15 -28.37
C GLY A 85 2.17 8.27 -27.16
N ARG A 86 2.33 9.31 -26.33
CA ARG A 86 1.42 9.60 -25.21
C ARG A 86 0.24 10.46 -25.68
N VAL A 87 -0.98 9.94 -25.55
CA VAL A 87 -2.24 10.69 -25.62
C VAL A 87 -2.39 11.48 -24.30
N ASP A 88 -2.98 12.68 -24.34
CA ASP A 88 -3.09 13.61 -23.20
C ASP A 88 -3.58 12.90 -21.91
N PRO A 89 -2.78 12.84 -20.83
CA PRO A 89 -3.14 12.15 -19.59
C PRO A 89 -4.35 12.78 -18.87
N ARG A 90 -4.83 13.95 -19.32
CA ARG A 90 -6.02 14.60 -18.75
C ARG A 90 -7.35 14.01 -19.24
N GLN A 91 -7.36 13.17 -20.27
CA GLN A 91 -8.60 12.59 -20.80
C GLN A 91 -8.97 11.21 -20.20
N ALA A 92 -8.06 10.47 -19.56
CA ALA A 92 -8.38 9.12 -19.07
C ALA A 92 -8.83 9.07 -17.59
N GLY A 93 -8.60 10.13 -16.80
CA GLY A 93 -8.94 10.16 -15.37
C GLY A 93 -8.01 9.33 -14.48
N TYR A 94 -8.27 9.39 -13.18
CA TYR A 94 -7.55 8.67 -12.13
C TYR A 94 -8.20 7.34 -11.78
N ASP A 95 -7.36 6.33 -11.53
CA ASP A 95 -7.71 5.23 -10.65
C ASP A 95 -7.54 5.69 -9.20
N VAL A 96 -8.67 5.89 -8.52
CA VAL A 96 -8.74 6.44 -7.16
C VAL A 96 -8.60 5.31 -6.16
N VAL A 97 -7.69 5.46 -5.19
CA VAL A 97 -7.42 4.49 -4.13
C VAL A 97 -7.67 5.14 -2.78
N LEU A 98 -8.64 4.64 -2.04
CA LEU A 98 -9.00 5.16 -0.72
C LEU A 98 -8.20 4.44 0.38
N LEU A 99 -7.50 5.19 1.23
CA LEU A 99 -6.61 4.66 2.27
C LEU A 99 -7.17 4.94 3.67
N LEU A 100 -7.78 3.93 4.29
CA LEU A 100 -8.55 4.03 5.53
C LEU A 100 -7.92 3.27 6.70
N GLY A 101 -8.23 3.72 7.91
CA GLY A 101 -7.87 3.02 9.14
C GLY A 101 -7.02 3.86 10.09
N GLN A 102 -5.98 3.25 10.67
CA GLN A 102 -5.17 3.87 11.72
C GLN A 102 -3.67 3.94 11.39
N SER A 103 -2.80 3.89 12.41
CA SER A 103 -1.36 4.16 12.32
C SER A 103 -0.63 3.33 11.27
N ASN A 104 -0.92 2.04 11.17
CA ASN A 104 -0.30 1.17 10.16
C ASN A 104 -0.74 1.48 8.71
N MET A 105 -1.96 2.00 8.47
CA MET A 105 -2.32 2.57 7.17
C MET A 105 -1.63 3.92 6.95
N GLN A 106 -1.64 4.76 7.98
CA GLN A 106 -1.07 6.10 7.96
C GLN A 106 0.43 6.11 7.68
N GLY A 107 1.12 5.05 8.09
CA GLY A 107 2.55 4.86 7.96
C GLY A 107 3.28 5.20 9.25
N CYS A 108 3.74 4.16 9.95
CA CYS A 108 4.67 4.28 11.07
C CYS A 108 6.04 3.65 10.77
N GLY A 109 6.20 3.10 9.55
CA GLY A 109 7.36 2.32 9.14
C GLY A 109 8.64 3.14 9.03
N LEU A 110 9.68 2.72 9.73
CA LEU A 110 11.04 3.21 9.62
C LEU A 110 11.99 2.08 9.18
N PRO A 111 13.12 2.41 8.53
CA PRO A 111 13.49 3.74 8.02
C PRO A 111 12.86 4.05 6.65
N PHE A 112 12.57 5.32 6.42
CA PHE A 112 12.39 5.87 5.06
C PHE A 112 13.71 5.77 4.28
N ASP A 113 13.62 5.40 3.01
CA ASP A 113 14.75 5.32 2.10
C ASP A 113 14.45 6.11 0.81
N PRO A 114 15.13 7.24 0.55
CA PRO A 114 14.85 8.07 -0.63
C PRO A 114 15.15 7.38 -1.98
N ALA A 115 15.94 6.29 -1.99
CA ALA A 115 16.17 5.51 -3.20
C ALA A 115 14.99 4.56 -3.50
N ILE A 116 14.28 4.11 -2.46
CA ILE A 116 13.13 3.20 -2.57
C ILE A 116 11.82 3.98 -2.62
N ASP A 117 11.66 5.01 -1.78
CA ASP A 117 10.43 5.78 -1.57
C ASP A 117 10.36 7.03 -2.47
N VAL A 118 10.91 6.90 -3.68
CA VAL A 118 10.97 7.98 -4.66
C VAL A 118 9.58 8.36 -5.19
N GLU A 119 9.35 9.66 -5.33
CA GLU A 119 8.15 10.21 -5.98
C GLU A 119 8.07 9.77 -7.45
N LEU A 120 6.86 9.48 -7.92
CA LEU A 120 6.60 9.06 -9.30
C LEU A 120 5.59 9.99 -9.98
N ASP A 121 5.96 10.49 -11.17
CA ASP A 121 5.03 11.26 -12.00
C ASP A 121 3.87 10.37 -12.45
N GLY A 122 2.64 10.78 -12.10
CA GLY A 122 1.42 10.01 -12.34
C GLY A 122 0.87 9.27 -11.12
N ILE A 123 1.51 9.40 -9.95
CA ILE A 123 0.93 9.06 -8.65
C ILE A 123 0.74 10.35 -7.86
N ASP A 124 -0.51 10.74 -7.70
CA ASP A 124 -0.92 11.96 -7.00
C ASP A 124 -1.70 11.58 -5.72
N GLN A 125 -1.81 12.52 -4.77
CA GLN A 125 -2.63 12.38 -3.56
C GLN A 125 -3.55 13.59 -3.39
N LEU A 126 -4.77 13.37 -2.87
CA LEU A 126 -5.64 14.42 -2.36
C LEU A 126 -5.32 14.65 -0.87
N ALA A 127 -4.55 15.70 -0.56
CA ALA A 127 -4.05 15.90 0.80
C ALA A 127 -5.18 16.13 1.82
N ALA A 128 -5.18 15.35 2.91
CA ALA A 128 -6.14 15.48 4.01
C ALA A 128 -5.62 16.28 5.21
N SER A 129 -4.34 16.66 5.20
CA SER A 129 -3.70 17.50 6.22
C SER A 129 -2.63 18.41 5.63
N GLY A 130 -2.10 19.30 6.48
CA GLY A 130 -1.04 20.24 6.13
C GLY A 130 -1.49 21.44 5.30
N PRO A 131 -0.55 22.31 4.87
CA PRO A 131 -0.86 23.57 4.16
C PRO A 131 -1.57 23.38 2.81
N ARG A 132 -1.54 22.17 2.25
CA ARG A 132 -2.15 21.80 0.96
C ARG A 132 -3.45 21.00 1.12
N THR A 133 -4.04 20.96 2.33
CA THR A 133 -5.30 20.25 2.58
C THR A 133 -6.36 20.58 1.53
N GLY A 134 -7.00 19.55 0.97
CA GLY A 134 -8.01 19.66 -0.07
C GLY A 134 -7.47 19.82 -1.49
N GLN A 135 -6.15 19.86 -1.68
CA GLN A 135 -5.52 19.99 -3.00
C GLN A 135 -4.91 18.67 -3.47
N VAL A 136 -4.92 18.47 -4.78
CA VAL A 136 -4.18 17.39 -5.44
C VAL A 136 -2.72 17.80 -5.61
N MET A 137 -1.81 16.92 -5.24
CA MET A 137 -0.36 17.10 -5.37
C MET A 137 0.32 15.75 -5.63
N THR A 138 1.55 15.78 -6.15
CA THR A 138 2.36 14.55 -6.26
C THR A 138 2.42 13.85 -4.91
N ALA A 139 2.17 12.54 -4.92
CA ALA A 139 2.24 11.74 -3.72
C ALA A 139 3.71 11.58 -3.28
N SER A 140 3.95 11.73 -1.98
CA SER A 140 5.25 11.53 -1.35
C SER A 140 5.07 11.07 0.09
N GLU A 141 5.96 10.21 0.56
CA GLU A 141 5.95 9.75 1.94
C GLU A 141 6.51 10.83 2.90
N PRO A 142 5.94 11.00 4.10
CA PRO A 142 4.70 10.37 4.57
C PRO A 142 3.48 10.94 3.85
N LEU A 143 2.54 10.08 3.46
CA LEU A 143 1.28 10.51 2.85
C LEU A 143 0.48 11.45 3.76
N CYS A 144 -0.24 12.41 3.16
CA CYS A 144 -0.99 13.44 3.87
C CYS A 144 -2.34 12.93 4.37
N HIS A 145 -2.32 11.96 5.29
CA HIS A 145 -3.47 11.44 6.04
C HIS A 145 -4.14 12.51 6.92
N VAL A 146 -5.14 12.16 7.75
CA VAL A 146 -5.89 13.13 8.57
C VAL A 146 -4.96 13.94 9.49
N SER A 147 -3.85 13.33 9.90
CA SER A 147 -2.64 14.02 10.34
C SER A 147 -1.44 13.60 9.49
N SER A 148 -0.38 14.40 9.47
CA SER A 148 0.91 13.96 8.92
C SER A 148 1.69 13.30 10.05
N VAL A 149 2.15 12.06 9.85
CA VAL A 149 2.98 11.37 10.85
C VAL A 149 4.45 11.54 10.51
N ARG A 150 5.20 12.03 11.49
CA ARG A 150 6.65 11.88 11.54
C ARG A 150 6.97 11.05 12.77
N VAL A 151 7.65 9.92 12.60
CA VAL A 151 8.10 9.10 13.73
C VAL A 151 9.49 9.58 14.10
N GLU A 152 9.65 10.07 15.33
CA GLU A 152 10.91 10.66 15.82
C GLU A 152 11.45 11.78 14.91
N GLY A 153 10.55 12.59 14.34
CA GLY A 153 10.90 13.66 13.40
C GLY A 153 11.23 13.20 11.97
N ARG A 154 11.32 11.88 11.74
CA ARG A 154 11.65 11.28 10.44
C ARG A 154 10.40 10.98 9.61
N PRO A 155 10.50 11.04 8.26
CA PRO A 155 9.48 10.48 7.37
C PRO A 155 9.24 9.00 7.70
N ALA A 156 7.98 8.59 7.75
CA ALA A 156 7.58 7.21 7.95
C ALA A 156 6.82 6.70 6.71
N VAL A 157 6.85 5.38 6.52
CA VAL A 157 6.35 4.69 5.32
C VAL A 157 5.08 3.92 5.68
N GLY A 158 4.07 4.01 4.80
CA GLY A 158 2.85 3.22 4.86
C GLY A 158 2.70 2.27 3.67
N PRO A 159 1.67 1.41 3.64
CA PRO A 159 1.46 0.46 2.54
C PRO A 159 0.87 1.11 1.28
N GLY A 160 0.24 2.28 1.42
CA GLY A 160 -0.54 2.91 0.34
C GLY A 160 0.30 3.33 -0.86
N PHE A 161 1.52 3.84 -0.65
CA PHE A 161 2.36 4.31 -1.75
C PHE A 161 2.89 3.14 -2.60
N GLU A 162 3.30 2.04 -1.96
CA GLU A 162 3.76 0.85 -2.67
C GLU A 162 2.61 0.18 -3.44
N PHE A 163 1.40 0.10 -2.86
CA PHE A 163 0.22 -0.34 -3.62
C PHE A 163 -0.01 0.51 -4.88
N ALA A 164 0.01 1.84 -4.72
CA ALA A 164 -0.20 2.77 -5.83
C ALA A 164 0.88 2.64 -6.91
N ARG A 165 2.12 2.37 -6.51
CA ARG A 165 3.24 2.13 -7.43
C ARG A 165 2.97 0.91 -8.31
N GLN A 166 2.55 -0.20 -7.72
CA GLN A 166 2.25 -1.41 -8.49
C GLN A 166 1.05 -1.21 -9.42
N LEU A 167 -0.02 -0.58 -8.92
CA LEU A 167 -1.17 -0.23 -9.76
C LEU A 167 -0.78 0.69 -10.92
N TRP A 168 0.07 1.69 -10.66
CA TRP A 168 0.55 2.61 -11.68
C TRP A 168 1.43 1.93 -12.73
N LEU A 169 2.22 0.93 -12.35
CA LEU A 169 3.05 0.15 -13.28
C LEU A 169 2.20 -0.72 -14.21
N ALA A 170 1.08 -1.25 -13.72
CA ALA A 170 0.22 -2.16 -14.48
C ALA A 170 -0.87 -1.46 -15.30
N GLN A 171 -1.28 -0.25 -14.92
CA GLN A 171 -2.36 0.45 -15.61
C GLN A 171 -1.94 0.94 -17.02
N PRO A 172 -2.90 1.14 -17.95
CA PRO A 172 -2.62 1.74 -19.25
C PRO A 172 -1.96 3.11 -19.12
N ALA A 173 -1.02 3.42 -20.02
CA ALA A 173 -0.16 4.61 -19.96
C ALA A 173 -0.88 5.97 -19.92
N GLY A 174 -2.18 6.02 -20.21
CA GLY A 174 -3.00 7.23 -20.13
C GLY A 174 -3.60 7.50 -18.75
N ARG A 175 -3.61 6.52 -17.84
CA ARG A 175 -4.20 6.64 -16.50
C ARG A 175 -3.16 7.08 -15.47
N LYS A 176 -3.65 7.73 -14.42
CA LYS A 176 -2.89 8.09 -13.22
C LYS A 176 -3.51 7.43 -12.00
N VAL A 177 -2.75 7.32 -10.90
CA VAL A 177 -3.29 6.91 -9.61
C VAL A 177 -3.51 8.14 -8.74
N LEU A 178 -4.68 8.23 -8.10
CA LEU A 178 -4.96 9.23 -7.07
C LEU A 178 -5.19 8.54 -5.73
N LEU A 179 -4.23 8.69 -4.82
CA LEU A 179 -4.39 8.28 -3.44
C LEU A 179 -5.31 9.27 -2.71
N VAL A 180 -6.19 8.74 -1.86
CA VAL A 180 -7.02 9.51 -0.94
C VAL A 180 -6.68 9.07 0.49
N PRO A 181 -5.64 9.68 1.11
CA PRO A 181 -5.25 9.38 2.47
C PRO A 181 -6.32 9.85 3.47
N ALA A 182 -6.88 8.93 4.26
CA ALA A 182 -7.91 9.27 5.26
C ALA A 182 -7.75 8.54 6.61
N ALA A 183 -6.71 7.74 6.79
CA ALA A 183 -6.37 7.16 8.09
C ALA A 183 -5.98 8.18 9.18
N LEU A 184 -6.13 7.77 10.44
CA LEU A 184 -5.68 8.50 11.64
C LEU A 184 -5.23 7.54 12.74
N GLY A 185 -3.98 7.64 13.20
CA GLY A 185 -3.42 6.81 14.27
C GLY A 185 -4.20 6.86 15.58
N GLY A 186 -4.24 5.71 16.28
CA GLY A 186 -4.91 5.58 17.58
C GLY A 186 -6.44 5.59 17.54
N THR A 187 -7.04 5.42 16.36
CA THR A 187 -8.50 5.47 16.20
C THR A 187 -9.12 4.09 16.11
N SER A 188 -10.36 3.98 16.61
CA SER A 188 -11.17 2.77 16.63
C SER A 188 -12.49 2.98 15.91
N ILE A 189 -13.13 1.88 15.51
CA ILE A 189 -14.54 1.90 15.11
C ILE A 189 -15.39 2.35 16.30
N THR A 190 -15.16 1.75 17.47
CA THR A 190 -15.83 2.10 18.74
C THR A 190 -15.79 3.60 19.00
N GLY A 191 -14.65 4.23 18.70
CA GLY A 191 -14.42 5.65 18.82
C GLY A 191 -14.18 6.12 20.25
N ASN A 192 -14.06 7.44 20.38
CA ASN A 192 -13.97 8.18 21.63
C ASN A 192 -14.68 9.55 21.44
N ALA A 193 -14.45 10.49 22.37
CA ALA A 193 -15.06 11.81 22.28
C ALA A 193 -14.65 12.60 21.02
N ASP A 194 -13.45 12.38 20.49
CA ASP A 194 -12.92 13.14 19.37
C ASP A 194 -13.18 12.47 18.02
N TYR A 195 -12.96 11.16 17.94
CA TYR A 195 -12.96 10.41 16.69
C TYR A 195 -13.71 9.09 16.77
N SER A 196 -14.40 8.71 15.70
CA SER A 196 -14.99 7.37 15.52
C SER A 196 -15.00 7.00 14.04
N TRP A 197 -14.84 5.71 13.74
CA TRP A 197 -15.12 5.14 12.42
C TRP A 197 -16.51 4.51 12.29
N ASP A 198 -17.28 4.39 13.38
CA ASP A 198 -18.65 3.88 13.33
C ASP A 198 -19.55 4.86 12.54
N PRO A 199 -20.14 4.43 11.39
CA PRO A 199 -21.00 5.29 10.57
C PRO A 199 -22.20 5.86 11.33
N ASP A 200 -22.68 5.17 12.36
CA ASP A 200 -23.85 5.55 13.16
C ASP A 200 -23.49 6.48 14.32
N ASN A 201 -22.20 6.69 14.60
CA ASN A 201 -21.76 7.51 15.71
C ASN A 201 -21.93 9.01 15.39
N THR A 202 -22.84 9.65 16.12
CA THR A 202 -23.10 11.09 16.08
C THR A 202 -22.55 11.86 17.29
N ALA A 203 -21.86 11.16 18.21
CA ALA A 203 -21.37 11.72 19.47
C ALA A 203 -19.91 12.20 19.38
N ALA A 204 -19.08 11.53 18.58
CA ALA A 204 -17.70 11.94 18.34
C ALA A 204 -17.65 13.30 17.64
N ARG A 205 -16.71 14.16 18.04
CA ARG A 205 -16.52 15.48 17.41
C ARG A 205 -16.26 15.39 15.91
N THR A 206 -15.58 14.34 15.47
CA THR A 206 -15.29 14.05 14.07
C THR A 206 -15.55 12.58 13.79
N ASN A 207 -16.50 12.31 12.89
CA ASN A 207 -16.68 10.97 12.33
C ASN A 207 -15.75 10.79 11.11
N LEU A 208 -14.77 9.89 11.24
CA LEU A 208 -13.73 9.65 10.24
C LEU A 208 -14.25 8.89 9.03
N PHE A 209 -15.28 8.05 9.21
CA PHE A 209 -15.95 7.38 8.10
C PHE A 209 -16.59 8.42 7.16
N HIS A 210 -17.39 9.35 7.70
CA HIS A 210 -18.04 10.39 6.89
C HIS A 210 -17.01 11.30 6.20
N ARG A 211 -15.96 11.69 6.92
CA ARG A 211 -14.85 12.48 6.35
C ARG A 211 -14.16 11.75 5.19
N ALA A 212 -13.94 10.44 5.32
CA ALA A 212 -13.30 9.62 4.30
C ALA A 212 -14.18 9.45 3.06
N VAL A 213 -15.48 9.18 3.24
CA VAL A 213 -16.44 9.11 2.14
C VAL A 213 -16.50 10.46 1.39
N ASP A 214 -16.54 11.57 2.09
CA ASP A 214 -16.55 12.89 1.44
C ASP A 214 -15.24 13.19 0.69
N ALA A 215 -14.09 12.73 1.20
CA ALA A 215 -12.83 12.80 0.47
C ALA A 215 -12.86 11.96 -0.81
N GLY A 216 -13.41 10.74 -0.75
CA GLY A 216 -13.62 9.88 -1.91
C GLY A 216 -14.53 10.54 -2.95
N ARG A 217 -15.66 11.12 -2.54
CA ARG A 217 -16.57 11.86 -3.43
C ARG A 217 -15.86 13.02 -4.11
N ARG A 218 -15.10 13.82 -3.36
CA ARG A 218 -14.31 14.92 -3.95
C ARG A 218 -13.31 14.40 -4.97
N ALA A 219 -12.59 13.33 -4.65
CA ALA A 219 -11.62 12.72 -5.56
C ALA A 219 -12.26 12.25 -6.86
N LEU A 220 -13.42 11.58 -6.80
CA LEU A 220 -14.16 11.14 -7.98
C LEU A 220 -14.72 12.31 -8.79
N ALA A 221 -15.16 13.39 -8.14
CA ALA A 221 -15.70 14.58 -8.81
C ALA A 221 -14.64 15.43 -9.54
N LEU A 222 -13.35 15.23 -9.29
CA LEU A 222 -12.28 15.99 -9.95
C LEU A 222 -12.25 15.81 -11.48
N ASN A 223 -12.68 14.64 -11.97
CA ASN A 223 -12.76 14.33 -13.39
C ASN A 223 -13.80 13.22 -13.59
N PRO A 224 -14.74 13.34 -14.56
CA PRO A 224 -15.79 12.35 -14.79
C PRO A 224 -15.28 10.95 -15.18
N HIS A 225 -14.01 10.81 -15.57
CA HIS A 225 -13.38 9.53 -15.87
C HIS A 225 -12.63 8.92 -14.66
N ASN A 226 -12.68 9.58 -13.50
CA ASN A 226 -12.18 9.00 -12.26
C ASN A 226 -13.09 7.85 -11.85
N ARG A 227 -12.48 6.78 -11.34
CA ARG A 227 -13.21 5.63 -10.78
C ARG A 227 -12.53 5.15 -9.52
N LEU A 228 -13.32 4.64 -8.58
CA LEU A 228 -12.78 3.99 -7.40
C LEU A 228 -12.18 2.65 -7.83
N ALA A 229 -10.86 2.54 -7.75
CA ALA A 229 -10.13 1.33 -8.11
C ALA A 229 -10.08 0.36 -6.93
N ALA A 230 -9.77 0.83 -5.73
CA ALA A 230 -9.68 0.00 -4.53
C ALA A 230 -9.90 0.82 -3.25
N VAL A 231 -10.28 0.12 -2.18
CA VAL A 231 -10.29 0.63 -0.81
C VAL A 231 -9.37 -0.24 0.03
N LEU A 232 -8.38 0.38 0.66
CA LEU A 232 -7.46 -0.29 1.57
C LEU A 232 -7.85 0.10 2.99
N TRP A 233 -8.13 -0.89 3.82
CA TRP A 233 -8.44 -0.74 5.23
C TRP A 233 -7.36 -1.40 6.06
N HIS A 234 -6.75 -0.65 6.98
CA HIS A 234 -5.88 -1.24 7.99
C HIS A 234 -6.13 -0.61 9.36
N GLN A 235 -6.89 -1.34 10.17
CA GLN A 235 -7.28 -0.96 11.51
C GLN A 235 -7.73 -2.18 12.28
N GLY A 236 -7.64 -2.12 13.60
CA GLY A 236 -8.22 -3.10 14.52
C GLY A 236 -7.54 -3.07 15.88
N GLU A 237 -6.32 -2.55 15.94
CA GLU A 237 -5.49 -2.57 17.13
C GLU A 237 -6.14 -1.79 18.27
N ALA A 238 -6.74 -0.63 17.97
CA ALA A 238 -7.41 0.19 18.98
C ALA A 238 -8.71 -0.47 19.51
N ASP A 239 -9.50 -1.11 18.65
CA ASP A 239 -10.71 -1.84 19.08
C ASP A 239 -10.35 -3.08 19.91
N ALA A 240 -9.25 -3.77 19.56
CA ALA A 240 -8.74 -4.87 20.37
C ALA A 240 -8.33 -4.40 21.78
N VAL A 241 -7.65 -3.25 21.89
CA VAL A 241 -7.28 -2.65 23.19
C VAL A 241 -8.51 -2.20 23.98
N LEU A 242 -9.55 -1.70 23.31
CA LEU A 242 -10.82 -1.30 23.95
C LEU A 242 -11.72 -2.49 24.31
N GLY A 243 -11.35 -3.71 23.92
CA GLY A 243 -12.09 -4.93 24.26
C GLY A 243 -13.37 -5.13 23.42
N SER A 244 -13.42 -4.58 22.20
CA SER A 244 -14.54 -4.82 21.29
C SER A 244 -14.65 -6.30 20.93
N SER A 245 -15.86 -6.86 20.90
CA SER A 245 -16.06 -8.25 20.52
C SER A 245 -15.81 -8.46 19.02
N GLN A 246 -15.44 -9.69 18.66
CA GLN A 246 -15.29 -10.09 17.26
C GLN A 246 -16.57 -9.82 16.46
N GLU A 247 -17.73 -10.21 16.98
CA GLU A 247 -19.02 -10.10 16.30
C GLU A 247 -19.40 -8.64 16.04
N TRP A 248 -19.18 -7.78 17.04
CA TRP A 248 -19.49 -6.35 16.92
C TRP A 248 -18.57 -5.68 15.91
N TYR A 249 -17.26 -5.93 16.00
CA TYR A 249 -16.29 -5.34 15.08
C TYR A 249 -16.55 -5.80 13.64
N GLN A 250 -16.80 -7.09 13.44
CA GLN A 250 -17.16 -7.66 12.15
C GLN A 250 -18.41 -6.99 11.58
N ALA A 251 -19.49 -6.85 12.37
CA ALA A 251 -20.72 -6.22 11.93
C ALA A 251 -20.49 -4.76 11.48
N LYS A 252 -19.69 -4.00 12.23
CA LYS A 252 -19.37 -2.61 11.88
C LYS A 252 -18.45 -2.49 10.68
N LEU A 253 -17.47 -3.38 10.52
CA LEU A 253 -16.64 -3.38 9.33
C LEU A 253 -17.45 -3.73 8.07
N LEU A 254 -18.39 -4.68 8.16
CA LEU A 254 -19.34 -4.97 7.08
C LEU A 254 -20.18 -3.74 6.72
N GLN A 255 -20.69 -3.01 7.72
CA GLN A 255 -21.43 -1.76 7.50
C GLN A 255 -20.57 -0.71 6.79
N ILE A 256 -19.31 -0.51 7.20
CA ILE A 256 -18.37 0.40 6.55
C ILE A 256 -18.17 0.01 5.08
N ILE A 257 -17.95 -1.28 4.79
CA ILE A 257 -17.75 -1.79 3.43
C ILE A 257 -18.97 -1.48 2.55
N ASP A 258 -20.17 -1.81 3.05
CA ASP A 258 -21.42 -1.68 2.31
C ASP A 258 -21.71 -0.18 2.03
N LEU A 259 -21.56 0.70 3.02
CA LEU A 259 -21.80 2.13 2.86
C LEU A 259 -20.73 2.85 2.00
N VAL A 260 -19.46 2.43 2.06
CA VAL A 260 -18.42 2.97 1.16
C VAL A 260 -18.78 2.65 -0.29
N ARG A 261 -19.20 1.42 -0.57
CA ARG A 261 -19.59 1.00 -1.92
C ARG A 261 -20.85 1.69 -2.41
N GLU A 262 -21.84 1.88 -1.53
CA GLU A 262 -23.03 2.66 -1.84
C GLU A 262 -22.66 4.10 -2.22
N ALA A 263 -21.77 4.73 -1.45
CA ALA A 263 -21.44 6.14 -1.63
C ALA A 263 -20.49 6.43 -2.80
N LEU A 264 -19.56 5.52 -3.10
CA LEU A 264 -18.43 5.76 -4.01
C LEU A 264 -18.38 4.80 -5.21
N GLY A 265 -19.24 3.79 -5.24
CA GLY A 265 -19.28 2.75 -6.26
C GLY A 265 -18.55 1.46 -5.86
N PRO A 266 -18.77 0.37 -6.60
CA PRO A 266 -18.26 -0.95 -6.25
C PRO A 266 -16.77 -1.10 -6.56
N ALA A 267 -15.95 -1.30 -5.54
CA ALA A 267 -14.52 -1.61 -5.66
C ALA A 267 -14.12 -2.77 -4.73
N PRO A 268 -12.97 -3.45 -5.00
CA PRO A 268 -12.38 -4.36 -4.04
C PRO A 268 -12.09 -3.62 -2.74
N PHE A 269 -12.48 -4.22 -1.62
CA PHE A 269 -12.21 -3.71 -0.28
C PHE A 269 -11.23 -4.66 0.41
N LEU A 270 -10.01 -4.20 0.61
CA LEU A 270 -8.89 -5.02 1.02
C LEU A 270 -8.55 -4.70 2.48
N ILE A 271 -8.49 -5.72 3.31
CA ILE A 271 -8.32 -5.62 4.76
C ILE A 271 -6.93 -6.11 5.13
N GLY A 272 -6.06 -5.21 5.55
CA GLY A 272 -4.72 -5.54 6.01
C GLY A 272 -4.74 -6.15 7.40
N GLY A 273 -4.07 -7.29 7.56
CA GLY A 273 -3.86 -7.93 8.85
C GLY A 273 -2.94 -7.11 9.75
N MET A 274 -3.27 -7.09 11.04
CA MET A 274 -2.39 -6.53 12.07
C MET A 274 -1.05 -7.29 12.12
N VAL A 275 -0.03 -6.66 12.68
CA VAL A 275 1.32 -7.25 12.77
C VAL A 275 1.24 -8.66 13.39
N PRO A 276 1.69 -9.72 12.70
CA PRO A 276 1.51 -11.09 13.18
C PRO A 276 2.09 -11.33 14.57
N GLU A 277 3.21 -10.69 14.90
CA GLU A 277 3.88 -10.79 16.21
C GLU A 277 3.09 -10.13 17.34
N TRP A 278 2.14 -9.25 17.02
CA TRP A 278 1.30 -8.55 18.00
C TRP A 278 0.07 -9.37 18.42
N LEU A 279 -0.34 -10.36 17.62
CA LEU A 279 -1.55 -11.16 17.83
C LEU A 279 -1.45 -12.18 18.99
N PRO A 280 -0.33 -12.90 19.19
CA PRO A 280 -0.21 -13.87 20.27
C PRO A 280 -0.39 -13.24 21.65
N GLY A 281 -0.86 -14.03 22.62
CA GLY A 281 -0.95 -13.61 24.02
C GLY A 281 -2.19 -12.81 24.41
N ASP A 282 -3.00 -12.34 23.44
CA ASP A 282 -4.22 -11.56 23.74
C ASP A 282 -5.47 -12.08 22.98
N PRO A 283 -6.53 -12.51 23.68
CA PRO A 283 -7.76 -12.99 23.04
C PRO A 283 -8.51 -11.92 22.23
N GLY A 284 -8.49 -10.66 22.65
CA GLY A 284 -9.15 -9.56 21.94
C GLY A 284 -8.49 -9.29 20.60
N ARG A 285 -7.15 -9.27 20.54
CA ARG A 285 -6.39 -9.14 19.29
C ARG A 285 -6.71 -10.25 18.31
N ARG A 286 -6.76 -11.50 18.78
CA ARG A 286 -7.16 -12.66 17.97
C ARG A 286 -8.61 -12.59 17.52
N GLY A 287 -9.50 -12.04 18.34
CA GLY A 287 -10.90 -11.84 17.97
C GLY A 287 -11.06 -10.83 16.82
N ILE A 288 -10.32 -9.72 16.86
CA ILE A 288 -10.32 -8.73 15.77
C ILE A 288 -9.68 -9.29 14.49
N ASP A 289 -8.56 -10.01 14.58
CA ASP A 289 -7.95 -10.70 13.43
C ASP A 289 -8.91 -11.76 12.83
N ALA A 290 -9.61 -12.52 13.67
CA ALA A 290 -10.64 -13.46 13.23
C ALA A 290 -11.82 -12.75 12.53
N ALA A 291 -12.23 -11.57 13.02
CA ALA A 291 -13.21 -10.74 12.34
C ALA A 291 -12.73 -10.34 10.94
N HIS A 292 -11.50 -9.87 10.79
CA HIS A 292 -10.92 -9.51 9.49
C HIS A 292 -10.92 -10.68 8.51
N ARG A 293 -10.45 -11.85 8.96
CA ARG A 293 -10.37 -13.09 8.16
C ARG A 293 -11.72 -13.62 7.73
N ALA A 294 -12.79 -13.36 8.50
CA ALA A 294 -14.13 -13.80 8.18
C ALA A 294 -14.78 -12.99 7.05
N ILE A 295 -14.41 -11.71 6.87
CA ILE A 295 -15.08 -10.78 5.93
C ILE A 295 -15.16 -11.32 4.49
N PRO A 296 -14.10 -11.88 3.88
CA PRO A 296 -14.16 -12.44 2.52
C PRO A 296 -15.27 -13.47 2.29
N SER A 297 -15.60 -14.26 3.31
CA SER A 297 -16.69 -15.24 3.24
C SER A 297 -18.09 -14.62 3.36
N LEU A 298 -18.17 -13.41 3.90
CA LEU A 298 -19.42 -12.71 4.22
C LEU A 298 -19.77 -11.63 3.20
N ARG A 299 -18.77 -11.07 2.51
CA ARG A 299 -18.95 -10.03 1.49
C ARG A 299 -18.07 -10.30 0.28
N PRO A 300 -18.66 -10.47 -0.91
CA PRO A 300 -17.90 -10.56 -2.15
C PRO A 300 -17.05 -9.31 -2.39
N ARG A 301 -16.03 -9.47 -3.23
CA ARG A 301 -15.08 -8.41 -3.59
C ARG A 301 -14.31 -7.85 -2.39
N THR A 302 -14.09 -8.70 -1.39
CA THR A 302 -13.28 -8.35 -0.22
C THR A 302 -12.20 -9.41 -0.04
N ALA A 303 -11.03 -8.97 0.39
CA ALA A 303 -9.91 -9.86 0.63
C ALA A 303 -9.24 -9.50 1.95
N PHE A 304 -8.84 -10.52 2.70
CA PHE A 304 -7.93 -10.37 3.82
C PHE A 304 -6.49 -10.50 3.31
N VAL A 305 -5.65 -9.55 3.71
CA VAL A 305 -4.26 -9.45 3.29
C VAL A 305 -3.38 -9.74 4.50
N GLU A 306 -2.75 -10.91 4.50
CA GLU A 306 -1.87 -11.35 5.58
C GLU A 306 -0.78 -10.32 5.86
N GLY A 307 -0.59 -10.01 7.14
CA GLY A 307 0.54 -9.22 7.62
C GLY A 307 1.88 -9.90 7.32
N PRO A 308 2.92 -9.16 6.90
CA PRO A 308 4.27 -9.72 6.77
C PRO A 308 4.82 -10.09 8.15
N ALA A 309 5.27 -11.33 8.30
CA ALA A 309 5.90 -11.82 9.52
C ALA A 309 7.33 -11.28 9.66
N GLY A 310 7.79 -11.15 10.91
CA GLY A 310 9.10 -10.62 11.26
C GLY A 310 9.25 -9.12 10.97
N ALA A 311 8.14 -8.40 10.82
CA ALA A 311 8.13 -7.04 10.29
C ALA A 311 7.66 -5.98 11.31
N GLY A 312 7.54 -6.32 12.59
CA GLY A 312 7.30 -5.34 13.66
C GLY A 312 8.50 -4.40 13.87
N GLN A 313 8.23 -3.12 14.18
CA GLN A 313 9.25 -2.07 14.30
C GLN A 313 9.91 -1.96 15.68
N ASP A 314 9.17 -2.24 16.76
CA ASP A 314 9.60 -2.02 18.14
C ASP A 314 9.28 -3.25 19.01
N GLU A 315 9.73 -3.29 20.27
CA GLU A 315 9.44 -4.38 21.23
C GLU A 315 7.94 -4.66 21.41
N GLY A 316 7.11 -3.61 21.27
CA GLY A 316 5.66 -3.74 21.33
C GLY A 316 5.02 -4.35 20.08
N HIS A 317 5.79 -4.48 18.99
CA HIS A 317 5.42 -5.04 17.68
C HIS A 317 4.07 -4.59 17.10
N ILE A 318 3.49 -3.47 17.56
CA ILE A 318 2.18 -3.00 17.11
C ILE A 318 2.23 -2.31 15.75
N HIS A 319 3.39 -1.75 15.38
CA HIS A 319 3.59 -1.08 14.10
C HIS A 319 4.53 -1.88 13.20
N TYR A 320 4.23 -1.91 11.90
CA TYR A 320 5.16 -2.42 10.90
C TYR A 320 6.35 -1.49 10.75
N ASN A 321 7.54 -2.08 10.53
CA ASN A 321 8.71 -1.37 10.02
C ASN A 321 8.52 -1.00 8.53
N ALA A 322 9.42 -0.20 7.96
CA ALA A 322 9.28 0.26 6.59
C ALA A 322 9.31 -0.88 5.56
N ALA A 323 10.09 -1.94 5.80
CA ALA A 323 10.11 -3.12 4.92
C ALA A 323 8.76 -3.85 4.95
N GLY A 324 8.19 -4.03 6.14
CA GLY A 324 6.85 -4.59 6.33
C GLY A 324 5.76 -3.76 5.69
N ALA A 325 5.79 -2.44 5.85
CA ALA A 325 4.82 -1.54 5.22
C ALA A 325 4.84 -1.67 3.69
N ARG A 326 6.03 -1.71 3.07
CA ARG A 326 6.18 -1.92 1.62
C ARG A 326 5.70 -3.31 1.20
N GLU A 327 6.11 -4.35 1.91
CA GLU A 327 5.66 -5.71 1.60
C GLU A 327 4.14 -5.85 1.71
N LEU A 328 3.54 -5.26 2.74
CA LEU A 328 2.09 -5.21 2.89
C LEU A 328 1.43 -4.48 1.72
N GLY A 329 2.01 -3.39 1.22
CA GLY A 329 1.56 -2.71 0.00
C GLY A 329 1.59 -3.60 -1.25
N LEU A 330 2.65 -4.40 -1.42
CA LEU A 330 2.74 -5.41 -2.48
C LEU A 330 1.65 -6.49 -2.33
N ARG A 331 1.41 -6.98 -1.11
CA ARG A 331 0.38 -7.99 -0.83
C ARG A 331 -1.03 -7.43 -1.06
N PHE A 332 -1.28 -6.18 -0.69
CA PHE A 332 -2.52 -5.48 -1.05
C PHE A 332 -2.72 -5.47 -2.56
N TYR A 333 -1.67 -5.18 -3.34
CA TYR A 333 -1.79 -5.16 -4.79
C TYR A 333 -2.07 -6.56 -5.37
N GLY A 334 -1.40 -7.61 -4.90
CA GLY A 334 -1.71 -8.98 -5.31
C GLY A 334 -3.16 -9.39 -5.01
N ALA A 335 -3.69 -8.99 -3.85
CA ALA A 335 -5.10 -9.22 -3.52
C ALA A 335 -6.06 -8.42 -4.42
N TYR A 336 -5.70 -7.17 -4.75
CA TYR A 336 -6.44 -6.38 -5.72
C TYR A 336 -6.52 -7.06 -7.09
N GLU A 337 -5.40 -7.59 -7.59
CA GLU A 337 -5.37 -8.28 -8.88
C GLU A 337 -6.24 -9.53 -8.88
N ALA A 338 -6.22 -10.33 -7.80
CA ALA A 338 -7.07 -11.50 -7.67
C ALA A 338 -8.57 -11.14 -7.71
N GLU A 339 -8.98 -10.08 -6.99
CA GLU A 339 -10.36 -9.60 -6.98
C GLU A 339 -10.78 -8.91 -8.29
N ALA A 340 -9.84 -8.35 -9.03
CA ALA A 340 -10.07 -7.77 -10.35
C ALA A 340 -10.20 -8.84 -11.44
N ALA A 341 -9.37 -9.89 -11.38
CA ALA A 341 -9.37 -11.01 -12.33
C ALA A 341 -10.57 -11.96 -12.18
N GLY A 342 -11.22 -11.99 -11.01
CA GLY A 342 -12.44 -12.77 -10.77
C GLY A 342 -13.71 -12.27 -11.48
N GLN A 343 -13.60 -11.29 -12.38
CA GLN A 343 -14.74 -10.73 -13.12
C GLN A 343 -14.91 -11.45 -14.46
N PRO A 344 -16.10 -12.03 -14.78
CA PRO A 344 -16.42 -12.34 -16.16
C PRO A 344 -16.51 -11.03 -16.96
N ALA A 345 -15.93 -11.04 -18.16
CA ALA A 345 -15.86 -9.91 -19.09
C ALA A 345 -17.25 -9.42 -19.54
#